data_AF-Q90WQ4-F1
#
_entry.id   AF-Q90WQ4-F1
#
_cell.length_a   1.000
_cell.length_b   1.000
_cell.length_c   1.000
_cell.angle_alpha   90.00
_cell.angle_beta   90.00
_cell.angle_gamma   90.00
#
_symmetry.space_group_name_H-M   'P 1'
#
loop_
_entity.id
_entity.type
_entity.pdbx_description
1 polymer ?
#
loop_
_entity_poly.entity_id
_entity_poly.type
_entity_poly.pdbx_seq_one_letter_code
_entity_poly.pdbx_strand_id
1 'polypeptide(L)' 'QVSLNSGYHFCGGSLVNENWVVSAAHCYKSRVEVRLGEHNIRVTEGSEQFISSSRVIRH' A
#
# COMPACT_ATOMS: atom_id res chain seq x y z
N GLN A 1 -7.22 -1.86 6.09
CA GLN A 1 -5.86 -2.44 5.97
C GLN A 1 -5.32 -2.10 4.58
N VAL A 2 -4.01 -1.90 4.44
CA VAL A 2 -3.35 -1.58 3.16
C VAL A 2 -2.22 -2.57 2.91
N SER A 3 -2.08 -3.04 1.67
CA SER A 3 -0.91 -3.79 1.21
C SER A 3 0.04 -2.84 0.47
N LEU A 4 1.28 -2.73 0.93
CA LEU A 4 2.34 -2.02 0.20
C LEU A 4 3.03 -2.99 -0.73
N ASN A 5 3.04 -2.65 -2.02
CA ASN A 5 3.55 -3.50 -3.09
C ASN A 5 4.69 -2.81 -3.86
N SER A 6 5.73 -3.57 -4.21
CA SER A 6 6.84 -3.14 -5.07
C SER A 6 7.24 -4.29 -5.99
N GLY A 7 6.28 -4.78 -6.78
CA GLY A 7 6.35 -6.04 -7.54
C GLY A 7 5.93 -7.26 -6.73
N TYR A 8 5.92 -7.15 -5.40
CA TYR A 8 5.36 -8.12 -4.46
C TYR A 8 4.88 -7.41 -3.18
N HIS A 9 3.99 -8.04 -2.42
CA HIS A 9 3.59 -7.56 -1.09
C HIS A 9 4.78 -7.65 -0.13
N PHE A 10 5.22 -6.52 0.40
CA PHE A 10 6.40 -6.48 1.27
C PHE A 10 6.13 -5.90 2.66
N CYS A 11 5.06 -5.11 2.83
CA CYS A 11 4.67 -4.52 4.11
C CYS A 11 3.17 -4.22 4.14
N GLY A 12 2.66 -3.99 5.37
CA GLY A 12 1.33 -3.44 5.59
C GLY A 12 1.34 -1.92 5.78
N GLY A 13 0.15 -1.34 5.79
CA GLY A 13 -0.10 0.05 6.18
C GLY A 13 -1.55 0.29 6.57
N SER A 14 -1.85 1.52 6.96
CA SER A 14 -3.21 1.97 7.26
C SER A 14 -3.55 3.23 6.48
N LEU A 15 -4.71 3.23 5.83
CA LEU A 15 -5.28 4.42 5.19
C LEU A 15 -5.74 5.36 6.31
N VAL A 16 -5.11 6.53 6.42
CA VAL A 16 -5.47 7.53 7.45
C VAL A 16 -6.43 8.59 6.92
N ASN A 17 -6.46 8.77 5.60
CA ASN A 17 -7.48 9.50 4.85
C ASN A 17 -7.40 9.09 3.37
N GLU A 18 -8.23 9.68 2.51
CA GLU A 18 -8.34 9.36 1.08
C GLU A 18 -7.03 9.49 0.28
N ASN A 19 -6.03 10.23 0.77
CA ASN A 19 -4.78 10.48 0.06
C ASN A 19 -3.51 10.05 0.81
N TRP A 20 -3.65 9.55 2.05
CA TRP A 20 -2.52 9.27 2.91
C TRP A 20 -2.58 7.87 3.52
N VAL A 21 -1.48 7.15 3.40
CA VAL A 21 -1.23 5.87 4.07
C VAL A 21 -0.06 6.04 5.03
N VAL A 22 -0.24 5.56 6.26
CA VAL A 22 0.85 5.45 7.24
C VAL A 22 1.38 4.02 7.29
N SER A 23 2.69 3.87 7.43
CA SER A 23 3.37 2.58 7.62
C SER A 23 4.64 2.79 8.47
N ALA A 24 5.32 1.70 8.81
CA ALA A 24 6.56 1.76 9.57
C ALA A 24 7.72 2.31 8.70
N ALA A 25 8.62 3.11 9.28
CA ALA A 25 9.74 3.71 8.55
C ALA A 25 10.65 2.68 7.87
N HIS A 26 10.78 1.47 8.43
CA HIS A 26 11.58 0.38 7.84
C HIS A 26 10.94 -0.22 6.58
N CYS A 27 9.67 0.05 6.31
CA CYS A 27 8.97 -0.34 5.07
C CYS A 27 9.26 0.64 3.91
N TYR A 28 10.23 1.54 4.03
CA TYR A 28 10.53 2.51 2.99
C TYR A 28 11.02 1.84 1.69
N LYS A 29 10.43 2.25 0.57
CA LYS A 29 10.90 2.02 -0.80
C LYS A 29 10.73 3.32 -1.60
N SER A 30 11.54 3.51 -2.64
CA SER A 30 11.45 4.69 -3.50
C SER A 30 10.19 4.72 -4.37
N ARG A 31 9.60 3.55 -4.65
CA ARG A 31 8.33 3.40 -5.37
C ARG A 31 7.47 2.35 -4.69
N VAL A 32 6.23 2.72 -4.38
CA VAL A 32 5.26 1.86 -3.72
C VAL A 32 3.93 1.94 -4.46
N GLU A 33 3.37 0.80 -4.79
CA GLU A 33 1.97 0.67 -5.15
C GLU A 33 1.17 0.36 -3.87
N VAL A 34 0.13 1.15 -3.64
CA VAL A 34 -0.80 1.05 -2.53
C VAL A 34 -1.97 0.21 -3.00
N ARG A 35 -2.15 -0.96 -2.39
CA ARG A 35 -3.28 -1.86 -2.64
C ARG A 35 -4.30 -1.77 -1.50
N LEU A 36 -5.51 -1.32 -1.82
CA LEU A 36 -6.65 -1.17 -0.90
C LEU A 36 -7.75 -2.17 -1.26
N GLY A 37 -8.66 -2.44 -0.31
CA GLY A 37 -9.82 -3.31 -0.57
C GLY A 37 -9.50 -4.80 -0.70
N GLU A 38 -8.28 -5.21 -0.34
CA GLU A 38 -7.81 -6.60 -0.37
C GLU A 38 -8.34 -7.38 0.85
N HIS A 39 -8.95 -8.54 0.63
CA HIS A 39 -9.08 -9.57 1.66
C HIS A 39 -8.10 -10.72 1.41
N ASN A 40 -7.93 -11.13 0.16
CA ASN A 40 -6.91 -12.09 -0.25
C ASN A 40 -6.01 -11.55 -1.37
N ILE A 41 -4.78 -11.16 -1.01
CA ILE A 41 -3.80 -10.55 -1.94
C ILE A 41 -3.41 -11.39 -3.18
N ARG A 42 -3.79 -12.67 -3.19
CA ARG A 42 -3.52 -13.62 -4.29
C ARG A 42 -4.68 -13.74 -5.29
N VAL A 43 -5.82 -13.11 -5.02
CA VAL A 43 -7.04 -13.19 -5.82
C VAL A 43 -7.55 -11.78 -6.07
N THR A 44 -8.18 -11.53 -7.22
CA THR A 44 -8.93 -10.29 -7.48
C THR A 44 -10.40 -10.54 -7.18
N GLU A 45 -10.93 -9.86 -6.17
CA GLU A 45 -12.28 -9.98 -5.63
C GLU A 45 -13.22 -8.88 -6.17
N GLY A 46 -12.67 -7.83 -6.77
CA GLY A 46 -13.39 -6.73 -7.44
C GLY A 46 -13.46 -5.44 -6.62
N SER A 47 -13.14 -5.48 -5.32
CA SER A 47 -13.06 -4.31 -4.45
C SER A 47 -11.69 -3.65 -4.45
N GLU A 48 -10.69 -4.25 -5.08
CA GLU A 48 -9.32 -3.81 -5.01
C GLU A 48 -9.09 -2.48 -5.73
N GLN A 49 -8.24 -1.65 -5.14
CA GLN A 49 -7.72 -0.46 -5.80
C GLN A 49 -6.20 -0.49 -5.76
N PHE A 50 -5.58 -0.25 -6.91
CA PHE A 50 -4.14 -0.28 -7.12
C PHE A 50 -3.67 1.13 -7.48
N ILE A 51 -3.00 1.81 -6.54
CA ILE A 51 -2.66 3.24 -6.67
C ILE A 51 -1.16 3.41 -6.49
N SER A 52 -0.47 3.96 -7.49
CA SER A 52 0.94 4.32 -7.34
C SER A 52 1.10 5.54 -6.44
N SER A 53 2.00 5.47 -5.46
CA SER A 53 2.29 6.59 -4.57
C SER A 53 2.92 7.76 -5.34
N SER A 54 2.45 8.99 -5.11
CA SER A 54 3.08 10.20 -5.65
C SER A 54 4.37 10.57 -4.92
N ARG A 55 4.45 10.28 -3.62
CA ARG A 55 5.62 10.52 -2.77
C ARG A 55 5.65 9.54 -1.59
N VAL A 56 6.85 9.15 -1.18
CA VAL A 56 7.09 8.37 0.04
C VAL A 56 7.96 9.20 0.98
N ILE A 57 7.45 9.49 2.17
CA ILE A 57 8.14 10.31 3.18
C ILE A 57 8.61 9.37 4.30
N ARG A 58 9.92 9.29 4.50
CA ARG A 58 10.53 8.58 5.63
C ARG A 58 10.93 9.61 6.68
N HIS A 59 10.60 9.34 7.94
CA HIS A 59 11.11 10.11 9.07
C HIS A 59 12.60 9.84 9.28
#